data_AF-A0A496RVU0-F1
#
_entry.id   AF-A0A496RVU0-F1
#
_cell.length_a   1.000
_cell.length_b   1.000
_cell.length_c   1.000
_cell.angle_alpha   90.00
_cell.angle_beta   90.00
_cell.angle_gamma   90.00
#
_symmetry.space_group_name_H-M   'P 1'
#
loop_
_entity.id
_entity.type
_entity.pdbx_description
1 polymer ?
#
loop_
_entity_poly.entity_id
_entity_poly.type
_entity_poly.pdbx_seq_one_letter_code
_entity_poly.pdbx_strand_id
1 'polypeptide(L)'
;MKRAGFTLTELIVVLMIMAIISSVALPLGSLIVKQSADKATREEIENLSAALIRYYKEHDSFPTTSNPLTGIRDYISTFGDDYLRDGWGEDYDCNCTYGSWGNDTCEIRSRGANKEWDACEDSGGDDICFSVEAPTMIRREKEEKVRNELAVVSLAAEAYAIREGDYPRSIDELYNGGYLTDFSFRTDLWGNDYYEHPSPIVNLFCSLGPNGIWDGGGNDDICP
;
A
#
# COMPACT_ATOMS: atom_id res chain seq x y z
N MET A 1 22.85 -62.35 46.93
CA MET A 1 22.67 -61.41 45.80
C MET A 1 23.55 -60.17 46.07
N LYS A 2 24.64 -59.97 45.32
CA LYS A 2 25.49 -58.78 45.48
C LYS A 2 24.83 -57.61 44.76
N ARG A 3 24.40 -56.59 45.50
CA ARG A 3 23.93 -55.33 44.92
C ARG A 3 25.18 -54.54 44.51
N ALA A 4 25.35 -54.29 43.21
CA ALA A 4 26.35 -53.35 42.72
C ALA A 4 25.84 -51.93 43.02
N GLY A 5 26.49 -51.24 43.95
CA GLY A 5 26.22 -49.84 44.24
C GLY A 5 27.05 -48.94 43.33
N PHE A 6 26.44 -47.85 42.85
CA PHE A 6 27.15 -46.82 42.10
C PHE A 6 28.32 -46.25 42.91
N THR A 7 29.45 -46.04 42.24
CA THR A 7 30.63 -45.45 42.86
C THR A 7 30.55 -43.92 42.87
N LEU A 8 31.10 -43.26 43.89
CA LEU A 8 31.16 -41.80 43.98
C LEU A 8 31.80 -41.16 42.73
N THR A 9 32.81 -41.82 42.18
CA THR A 9 33.50 -41.39 40.96
C THR A 9 32.58 -41.39 39.74
N GLU A 10 31.68 -42.36 39.66
CA GLU A 10 30.76 -42.51 38.53
C GLU A 10 29.69 -41.42 38.54
N LEU A 11 29.21 -41.04 39.72
CA LEU A 11 28.31 -39.89 39.87
C LEU A 11 29.01 -38.57 39.50
N ILE A 12 30.27 -38.39 39.91
CA ILE A 12 31.05 -37.17 39.60
C ILE A 12 31.30 -37.05 38.10
N VAL A 13 31.69 -38.13 37.42
CA VAL A 13 31.91 -38.13 35.97
C VAL A 13 30.62 -37.79 35.21
N VAL A 14 29.48 -38.37 35.63
CA VAL A 14 28.18 -38.08 35.01
C VAL A 14 27.76 -36.62 35.20
N LEU A 15 27.94 -36.06 36.40
CA LEU A 15 27.66 -34.64 36.67
C LEU A 15 28.59 -33.70 35.87
N MET A 16 29.85 -34.10 35.68
CA MET A 16 30.82 -33.34 34.88
C MET A 16 30.42 -33.31 33.40
N ILE A 17 30.00 -34.45 32.85
CA ILE A 17 29.50 -34.52 31.46
C ILE A 17 28.19 -33.73 31.31
N MET A 18 27.27 -33.81 32.26
CA MET A 18 26.03 -33.01 32.25
C MET A 18 26.31 -31.50 32.30
N ALA A 19 27.27 -31.05 33.10
CA ALA A 19 27.66 -29.63 33.16
C ALA A 19 28.25 -29.14 31.83
N ILE A 20 29.05 -29.98 31.15
CA ILE A 20 29.62 -29.65 29.83
C ILE A 20 28.52 -29.58 28.76
N ILE A 21 27.58 -30.53 28.73
CA ILE A 21 26.50 -30.55 27.73
C ILE A 21 25.52 -29.39 27.96
N SER A 22 25.18 -29.10 29.23
CA SER A 22 24.26 -28.00 29.58
C SER A 22 24.81 -26.63 29.17
N SER A 23 26.13 -26.46 29.10
CA SER A 23 26.78 -25.23 28.63
C SER A 23 26.50 -24.94 27.14
N VAL A 24 26.42 -25.97 26.31
CA VAL A 24 26.33 -25.85 24.84
C VAL A 24 24.89 -25.86 24.33
N ALA A 25 23.93 -26.36 25.11
CA ALA A 25 22.54 -26.55 24.66
C ALA A 25 21.74 -25.23 24.49
N LEU A 26 22.11 -24.16 25.20
CA LEU A 26 21.35 -22.89 25.21
C LEU A 26 21.43 -22.06 23.90
N PRO A 27 22.59 -21.83 23.25
CA PRO A 27 22.68 -20.92 22.10
C PRO A 27 21.98 -21.40 20.82
N LEU A 28 21.65 -22.68 20.66
CA LEU A 28 21.03 -23.19 19.44
C LEU A 28 19.52 -22.92 19.36
N GLY A 29 18.84 -22.86 20.50
CA GLY A 29 17.39 -22.64 20.54
C GLY A 29 16.99 -21.22 20.10
N SER A 30 17.78 -20.21 20.49
CA SER A 30 17.48 -18.81 20.18
C SER A 30 17.57 -18.48 18.69
N LEU A 31 18.50 -19.10 17.96
CA LEU A 31 18.66 -18.88 16.51
C LEU A 31 17.46 -19.41 15.71
N ILE A 32 16.92 -20.57 16.08
CA ILE A 32 15.77 -21.18 15.40
C ILE A 32 14.51 -20.34 15.64
N VAL A 33 14.30 -19.89 16.87
CA VAL A 33 13.18 -19.00 17.21
C VAL A 33 13.28 -17.69 16.42
N LYS A 34 14.48 -17.08 16.37
CA LYS A 34 14.71 -15.87 15.59
C LYS A 34 14.36 -16.04 14.12
N GLN A 35 14.91 -17.05 13.47
CA GLN A 35 14.63 -17.32 12.06
C GLN A 35 13.15 -17.58 11.79
N SER A 36 12.47 -18.27 12.70
CA SER A 36 11.03 -18.55 12.57
C SER A 36 10.20 -17.28 12.69
N ALA A 37 10.50 -16.42 13.67
CA ALA A 37 9.78 -15.18 13.91
C ALA A 37 10.02 -14.17 12.78
N ASP A 38 11.27 -14.00 12.33
CA ASP A 38 11.61 -13.13 11.21
C ASP A 38 10.91 -13.58 9.92
N LYS A 39 10.88 -14.90 9.68
CA LYS A 39 10.20 -15.46 8.51
C LYS A 39 8.69 -15.23 8.57
N ALA A 40 8.04 -15.53 9.70
CA ALA A 40 6.60 -15.29 9.87
C ALA A 40 6.26 -13.81 9.66
N THR A 41 7.06 -12.92 10.26
CA THR A 41 6.91 -11.47 10.14
C THR A 41 6.98 -10.99 8.68
N ARG A 42 7.91 -11.52 7.89
CA ARG A 42 8.01 -11.16 6.46
C ARG A 42 6.81 -11.65 5.66
N GLU A 43 6.39 -12.89 5.87
CA GLU A 43 5.21 -13.46 5.20
C GLU A 43 3.97 -12.62 5.53
N GLU A 44 3.79 -12.20 6.78
CA GLU A 44 2.71 -11.32 7.21
C GLU A 44 2.80 -9.94 6.56
N ILE A 45 3.97 -9.28 6.58
CA ILE A 45 4.19 -7.98 5.94
C ILE A 45 3.90 -8.03 4.43
N GLU A 46 4.30 -9.08 3.73
CA GLU A 46 4.01 -9.24 2.30
C GLU A 46 2.50 -9.29 2.03
N ASN A 47 1.75 -9.96 2.91
CA ASN A 47 0.28 -10.02 2.82
C ASN A 47 -0.38 -8.69 3.16
N LEU A 48 0.09 -7.99 4.20
CA LEU A 48 -0.35 -6.64 4.55
C LEU A 48 -0.08 -5.67 3.40
N SER A 49 1.08 -5.79 2.76
CA SER A 49 1.47 -4.99 1.60
C SER A 49 0.54 -5.22 0.41
N ALA A 50 0.19 -6.48 0.12
CA ALA A 50 -0.77 -6.81 -0.91
C ALA A 50 -2.19 -6.30 -0.59
N ALA A 51 -2.57 -6.28 0.68
CA ALA A 51 -3.85 -5.71 1.13
C ALA A 51 -3.88 -4.18 1.00
N LEU A 52 -2.79 -3.48 1.36
CA LEU A 52 -2.63 -2.05 1.13
C LEU A 52 -2.76 -1.70 -0.36
N ILE A 53 -2.14 -2.48 -1.24
CA ILE A 53 -2.24 -2.29 -2.70
C ILE A 53 -3.70 -2.48 -3.18
N ARG A 54 -4.43 -3.46 -2.63
CA ARG A 54 -5.84 -3.67 -2.97
C ARG A 54 -6.72 -2.53 -2.51
N TYR A 55 -6.54 -2.07 -1.27
CA TYR A 55 -7.23 -0.89 -0.76
C TYR A 55 -6.96 0.32 -1.65
N TYR A 56 -5.69 0.57 -1.99
CA TYR A 56 -5.30 1.67 -2.87
C TYR A 56 -5.98 1.58 -4.24
N LYS A 57 -6.11 0.39 -4.80
CA LYS A 57 -6.79 0.19 -6.09
C LYS A 57 -8.27 0.63 -6.06
N GLU A 58 -8.94 0.45 -4.93
CA GLU A 58 -10.36 0.75 -4.76
C GLU A 58 -10.62 2.18 -4.31
N HIS A 59 -9.71 2.76 -3.53
CA HIS A 59 -9.89 4.07 -2.90
C HIS A 59 -8.97 5.17 -3.47
N ASP A 60 -8.05 4.84 -4.36
CA ASP A 60 -7.04 5.73 -4.95
C ASP A 60 -6.13 6.45 -3.92
N SER A 61 -6.14 5.99 -2.67
CA SER A 61 -5.23 6.42 -1.62
C SER A 61 -4.97 5.29 -0.64
N PHE A 62 -3.89 5.36 0.13
CA PHE A 62 -3.76 4.51 1.31
C PHE A 62 -4.68 4.99 2.44
N PRO A 63 -4.95 4.14 3.47
CA PRO A 63 -5.83 4.52 4.57
C PRO A 63 -5.22 5.62 5.45
N THR A 64 -5.96 6.72 5.64
CA THR A 64 -5.56 7.89 6.44
C THR A 64 -5.82 7.76 7.94
N THR A 65 -6.21 6.57 8.40
CA THR A 65 -6.40 6.24 9.82
C THR A 65 -5.10 6.35 10.60
N SER A 66 -5.18 6.55 11.93
CA SER A 66 -3.99 6.65 12.80
C SER A 66 -3.06 5.42 12.74
N ASN A 67 -3.63 4.25 12.46
CA ASN A 67 -2.87 3.07 12.05
C ASN A 67 -3.46 2.57 10.71
N PRO A 68 -2.76 2.78 9.58
CA PRO A 68 -3.24 2.39 8.25
C PRO A 68 -3.63 0.91 8.14
N LEU A 69 -3.01 0.02 8.90
CA LEU A 69 -3.33 -1.41 8.91
C LEU A 69 -4.76 -1.69 9.40
N THR A 70 -5.32 -0.81 10.24
CA THR A 70 -6.72 -0.95 10.69
C THR A 70 -7.73 -0.65 9.58
N GLY A 71 -7.37 0.23 8.64
CA GLY A 71 -8.22 0.59 7.50
C GLY A 71 -8.35 -0.50 6.44
N ILE A 72 -7.43 -1.48 6.43
CA ILE A 72 -7.41 -2.58 5.46
C ILE A 72 -7.94 -3.91 6.02
N ARG A 73 -8.62 -3.91 7.18
CA ARG A 73 -9.12 -5.14 7.82
C ARG A 73 -9.91 -6.05 6.87
N ASP A 74 -10.77 -5.45 6.05
CA ASP A 74 -11.63 -6.20 5.12
C ASP A 74 -10.83 -6.86 3.98
N TYR A 75 -9.60 -6.40 3.74
CA TYR A 75 -8.70 -6.88 2.69
C TYR A 75 -7.72 -7.98 3.16
N ILE A 76 -7.71 -8.32 4.46
CA ILE A 76 -6.76 -9.26 5.10
C ILE A 76 -7.46 -10.56 5.58
N SER A 77 -8.73 -10.78 5.22
CA SER A 77 -9.63 -11.84 5.78
C SER A 77 -9.10 -13.29 5.85
N THR A 78 -7.95 -13.60 5.26
CA THR A 78 -7.25 -14.88 5.30
C THR A 78 -6.51 -15.18 6.62
N PHE A 79 -6.12 -14.17 7.42
CA PHE A 79 -5.17 -14.36 8.55
C PHE A 79 -5.78 -14.38 9.97
N GLY A 80 -7.09 -14.17 10.11
CA GLY A 80 -7.71 -14.05 11.43
C GLY A 80 -7.54 -12.67 12.06
N ASP A 81 -7.94 -12.51 13.32
CA ASP A 81 -8.04 -11.19 13.98
C ASP A 81 -6.71 -10.62 14.50
N ASP A 82 -5.58 -11.34 14.38
CA ASP A 82 -4.27 -10.96 14.95
C ASP A 82 -3.24 -10.55 13.88
N TYR A 83 -3.65 -9.70 12.95
CA TYR A 83 -2.80 -9.24 11.83
C TYR A 83 -1.98 -7.97 12.17
N LEU A 84 -2.14 -7.45 13.40
CA LEU A 84 -1.46 -6.24 13.85
C LEU A 84 -0.14 -6.54 14.56
N ARG A 85 0.12 -7.81 14.89
CA ARG A 85 1.30 -8.25 15.61
C ARG A 85 2.24 -9.02 14.69
N ASP A 86 3.52 -8.82 14.89
CA ASP A 86 4.57 -9.57 14.23
C ASP A 86 4.84 -10.94 14.88
N GLY A 87 5.74 -11.71 14.28
CA GLY A 87 6.19 -13.00 14.81
C GLY A 87 6.91 -12.92 16.17
N TRP A 88 7.22 -11.71 16.66
CA TRP A 88 7.83 -11.41 17.95
C TRP A 88 6.81 -10.98 19.02
N GLY A 89 5.53 -10.87 18.62
CA GLY A 89 4.39 -10.49 19.46
C GLY A 89 4.26 -8.99 19.71
N GLU A 90 5.02 -8.16 18.99
CA GLU A 90 4.97 -6.71 19.02
C GLU A 90 4.06 -6.17 17.91
N ASP A 91 3.45 -5.00 18.14
CA ASP A 91 2.60 -4.39 17.13
C ASP A 91 3.45 -3.81 15.98
N TYR A 92 3.01 -4.00 14.73
CA TYR A 92 3.60 -3.32 13.58
C TYR A 92 3.44 -1.81 13.68
N ASP A 93 4.45 -1.07 13.25
CA ASP A 93 4.32 0.34 12.93
C ASP A 93 4.12 0.50 11.43
N CYS A 94 3.08 1.25 11.05
CA CYS A 94 2.79 1.51 9.65
C CYS A 94 2.62 3.00 9.43
N ASN A 95 3.49 3.57 8.61
CA ASN A 95 3.48 4.98 8.31
C ASN A 95 3.29 5.18 6.80
N CYS A 96 2.21 5.83 6.43
CA CYS A 96 1.92 6.17 5.05
C CYS A 96 2.19 7.66 4.80
N THR A 97 3.00 7.93 3.79
CA THR A 97 3.24 9.27 3.26
C THR A 97 2.38 9.45 2.02
N TYR A 98 1.63 10.55 2.00
CA TYR A 98 0.78 10.94 0.88
C TYR A 98 1.53 11.98 0.09
N GLY A 99 1.99 11.59 -1.08
CA GLY A 99 2.72 12.50 -1.94
C GLY A 99 1.76 13.14 -2.94
N SER A 100 2.06 14.37 -3.35
CA SER A 100 1.41 14.94 -4.54
C SER A 100 1.73 14.04 -5.74
N TRP A 101 0.76 13.75 -6.61
CA TRP A 101 0.92 12.91 -7.81
C TRP A 101 0.84 11.38 -7.61
N GLY A 102 0.23 10.91 -6.52
CA GLY A 102 -0.01 9.47 -6.28
C GLY A 102 1.28 8.67 -6.18
N ASN A 103 2.36 9.31 -5.70
CA ASN A 103 3.58 8.68 -5.19
C ASN A 103 3.42 8.36 -3.70
N ASP A 104 2.22 7.94 -3.32
CA ASP A 104 1.95 7.53 -1.95
C ASP A 104 2.81 6.31 -1.64
N THR A 105 3.38 6.31 -0.46
CA THR A 105 4.19 5.20 0.04
C THR A 105 3.70 4.84 1.43
N CYS A 106 3.69 3.55 1.75
CA CYS A 106 3.50 3.07 3.10
C CYS A 106 4.69 2.23 3.50
N GLU A 107 5.31 2.56 4.62
CA GLU A 107 6.33 1.74 5.23
C GLU A 107 5.69 0.94 6.36
N ILE A 108 5.88 -0.38 6.36
CA ILE A 108 5.52 -1.28 7.46
C ILE A 108 6.82 -1.71 8.14
N ARG A 109 6.88 -1.56 9.46
CA ARG A 109 8.05 -1.89 10.28
C ARG A 109 7.69 -2.81 11.44
N SER A 110 8.56 -3.77 11.70
CA SER A 110 8.62 -4.58 12.92
C SER A 110 9.92 -4.31 13.66
N ARG A 111 9.89 -4.34 15.00
CA ARG A 111 11.05 -4.12 15.88
C ARG A 111 12.01 -5.31 15.99
N GLY A 112 11.73 -6.39 15.26
CA GLY A 112 12.57 -7.57 15.24
C GLY A 112 12.82 -8.19 16.62
N ALA A 113 14.02 -8.76 16.78
CA ALA A 113 14.38 -9.58 17.93
C ALA A 113 14.69 -8.75 19.18
N ASN A 114 15.22 -7.54 19.00
CA ASN A 114 15.64 -6.65 20.08
C ASN A 114 14.45 -5.89 20.71
N LYS A 115 13.32 -5.77 20.00
CA LYS A 115 12.10 -5.05 20.39
C LYS A 115 12.30 -3.53 20.58
N GLU A 116 13.35 -2.98 19.99
CA GLU A 116 13.74 -1.58 20.03
C GLU A 116 13.72 -1.01 18.61
N TRP A 117 13.17 0.19 18.41
CA TRP A 117 13.22 0.84 17.11
C TRP A 117 14.66 1.23 16.76
N ASP A 118 15.24 0.57 15.76
CA ASP A 118 16.57 0.85 15.29
C ASP A 118 16.63 0.97 13.75
N ALA A 119 17.77 0.64 13.17
CA ALA A 119 17.93 0.68 11.72
C ALA A 119 17.28 -0.56 11.10
N CYS A 120 16.71 -0.40 9.91
CA CYS A 120 16.26 -1.55 9.14
C CYS A 120 17.41 -2.56 8.93
N GLU A 121 17.06 -3.83 8.78
CA GLU A 121 18.03 -4.92 8.66
C GLU A 121 19.02 -4.77 7.49
N ASP A 122 18.61 -4.08 6.42
CA ASP A 122 19.45 -3.74 5.27
C ASP A 122 20.51 -2.67 5.60
N SER A 123 20.30 -1.96 6.70
CA SER A 123 21.10 -0.86 7.22
C SER A 123 21.85 -1.25 8.50
N GLY A 124 21.80 -2.53 8.88
CA GLY A 124 22.61 -3.12 9.96
C GLY A 124 21.95 -3.18 11.34
N GLY A 125 20.65 -2.86 11.46
CA GLY A 125 19.87 -3.19 12.66
C GLY A 125 19.14 -4.52 12.51
N ASP A 126 18.10 -4.74 13.31
CA ASP A 126 17.24 -5.94 13.21
C ASP A 126 15.76 -5.65 12.96
N ASP A 127 15.40 -4.38 12.77
CA ASP A 127 14.08 -4.00 12.31
C ASP A 127 13.78 -4.56 10.91
N ILE A 128 12.63 -5.20 10.75
CA ILE A 128 12.14 -5.66 9.45
C ILE A 128 11.29 -4.54 8.86
N CYS A 129 11.81 -3.89 7.84
CA CYS A 129 11.16 -2.78 7.15
C CYS A 129 10.75 -3.18 5.73
N PHE A 130 9.55 -2.79 5.32
CA PHE A 130 9.08 -2.99 3.95
C PHE A 130 8.30 -1.78 3.47
N SER A 131 8.71 -1.24 2.33
CA SER A 131 8.06 -0.09 1.71
C SER A 131 7.18 -0.54 0.56
N VAL A 132 5.91 -0.17 0.65
CA VAL A 132 4.90 -0.35 -0.37
C VAL A 132 4.74 0.97 -1.10
N GLU A 133 5.05 0.98 -2.39
CA GLU A 133 4.78 2.12 -3.25
C GLU A 133 3.44 1.93 -3.95
N ALA A 134 2.67 3.01 -4.12
CA ALA A 134 1.48 3.01 -4.95
C ALA A 134 1.82 2.40 -6.33
N PRO A 135 1.08 1.39 -6.82
CA PRO A 135 1.43 0.74 -8.09
C PRO A 135 1.31 1.73 -9.24
N THR A 136 2.46 2.14 -9.80
CA THR A 136 2.52 3.02 -10.98
C THR A 136 1.71 2.51 -12.18
N MET A 137 1.46 1.20 -12.25
CA MET A 137 0.69 0.54 -13.31
C MET A 137 -0.82 0.86 -13.25
N ILE A 138 -1.42 0.92 -12.04
CA ILE A 138 -2.85 1.29 -11.88
C ILE A 138 -3.04 2.76 -12.27
N ARG A 139 -2.07 3.60 -11.89
CA ARG A 139 -2.07 5.03 -12.24
C ARG A 139 -2.02 5.24 -13.75
N ARG A 140 -1.09 4.58 -14.46
CA ARG A 140 -0.96 4.70 -15.92
C ARG A 140 -2.20 4.24 -16.68
N GLU A 141 -2.80 3.12 -16.27
CA GLU A 141 -4.01 2.61 -16.91
C GLU A 141 -5.21 3.56 -16.71
N LYS A 142 -5.38 4.12 -15.50
CA LYS A 142 -6.41 5.14 -15.23
C LYS A 142 -6.14 6.43 -15.99
N GLU A 143 -4.92 6.95 -15.98
CA GLU A 143 -4.54 8.16 -16.73
C GLU A 143 -4.80 7.99 -18.24
N GLU A 144 -4.41 6.85 -18.81
CA GLU A 144 -4.65 6.54 -20.22
C GLU A 144 -6.15 6.48 -20.53
N LYS A 145 -6.93 5.86 -19.65
CA LYS A 145 -8.39 5.82 -19.78
C LYS A 145 -9.01 7.22 -19.71
N VAL A 146 -8.60 8.08 -18.77
CA VAL A 146 -9.07 9.47 -18.69
C VAL A 146 -8.71 10.25 -19.94
N ARG A 147 -7.48 10.12 -20.46
CA ARG A 147 -7.08 10.77 -21.72
C ARG A 147 -7.93 10.31 -22.90
N ASN A 148 -8.26 9.02 -22.96
CA ASN A 148 -9.14 8.48 -24.00
C ASN A 148 -10.59 9.01 -23.87
N GLU A 149 -11.13 9.09 -22.64
CA GLU A 149 -12.46 9.67 -22.39
C GLU A 149 -12.51 11.16 -22.73
N LEU A 150 -11.49 11.90 -22.32
CA LEU A 150 -11.29 13.31 -22.63
C LEU A 150 -11.18 13.58 -24.14
N ALA A 151 -10.55 12.70 -24.90
CA ALA A 151 -10.50 12.82 -26.36
C ALA A 151 -11.90 12.72 -27.00
N VAL A 152 -12.77 11.84 -26.49
CA VAL A 152 -14.17 11.72 -26.94
C VAL A 152 -14.97 12.97 -26.57
N VAL A 153 -14.81 13.45 -25.35
CA VAL A 153 -15.47 14.67 -24.86
C VAL A 153 -15.03 15.90 -25.67
N SER A 154 -13.72 16.03 -25.94
CA SER A 154 -13.18 17.13 -26.76
C SER A 154 -13.76 17.11 -28.18
N LEU A 155 -13.82 15.93 -28.81
CA LEU A 155 -14.45 15.78 -30.13
C LEU A 155 -15.95 16.15 -30.12
N ALA A 156 -16.68 15.80 -29.06
CA ALA A 156 -18.07 16.18 -28.90
C ALA A 156 -18.24 17.70 -28.69
N ALA A 157 -17.33 18.34 -27.94
CA ALA A 157 -17.29 19.77 -27.74
C ALA A 157 -17.04 20.54 -29.05
N GLU A 158 -16.13 20.04 -29.90
CA GLU A 158 -15.90 20.60 -31.24
C GLU A 158 -17.16 20.50 -32.11
N ALA A 159 -17.83 19.34 -32.12
CA ALA A 159 -19.06 19.15 -32.88
C ALA A 159 -20.21 20.06 -32.41
N TYR A 160 -20.30 20.30 -31.10
CA TYR A 160 -21.23 21.27 -30.51
C TYR A 160 -20.92 22.70 -31.01
N ALA A 161 -19.66 23.12 -30.90
CA ALA A 161 -19.23 24.46 -31.30
C ALA A 161 -19.47 24.76 -32.78
N ILE A 162 -19.25 23.77 -33.66
CA ILE A 162 -19.52 23.91 -35.10
C ILE A 162 -21.01 24.18 -35.38
N ARG A 163 -21.91 23.60 -34.58
CA ARG A 163 -23.35 23.63 -34.81
C ARG A 163 -24.05 24.78 -34.12
N GLU A 164 -23.74 25.01 -32.85
CA GLU A 164 -24.40 26.03 -32.01
C GLU A 164 -23.66 27.38 -32.08
N GLY A 165 -22.43 27.40 -32.60
CA GLY A 165 -21.63 28.61 -32.79
C GLY A 165 -20.90 29.12 -31.56
N ASP A 166 -20.99 28.40 -30.43
CA ASP A 166 -20.27 28.67 -29.18
C ASP A 166 -19.84 27.33 -28.55
N TYR A 167 -18.78 27.35 -27.73
CA TYR A 167 -18.32 26.15 -27.02
C TYR A 167 -19.25 25.81 -25.83
N PRO A 168 -19.39 24.52 -25.49
CA PRO A 168 -20.21 24.11 -24.35
C PRO A 168 -19.59 24.58 -23.02
N ARG A 169 -20.42 25.00 -22.05
CA ARG A 169 -19.95 25.37 -20.70
C ARG A 169 -19.91 24.20 -19.72
N SER A 170 -20.49 23.06 -20.10
CA SER A 170 -20.53 21.87 -19.26
C SER A 170 -20.74 20.62 -20.11
N ILE A 171 -20.39 19.46 -19.56
CA ILE A 171 -20.68 18.17 -20.17
C ILE A 171 -22.18 17.92 -20.34
N ASP A 172 -23.00 18.49 -19.45
CA ASP A 172 -24.46 18.36 -19.53
C ASP A 172 -25.03 19.01 -20.79
N GLU A 173 -24.44 20.08 -21.31
CA GLU A 173 -24.84 20.68 -22.60
C GLU A 173 -24.58 19.72 -23.77
N LEU A 174 -23.47 18.98 -23.72
CA LEU A 174 -23.12 17.96 -24.71
C LEU A 174 -24.07 16.76 -24.65
N TYR A 175 -24.44 16.32 -23.43
CA TYR A 175 -25.40 15.24 -23.24
C TYR A 175 -26.81 15.65 -23.71
N ASN A 176 -27.30 16.80 -23.25
CA ASN A 176 -28.63 17.30 -23.62
C ASN A 176 -28.74 17.64 -25.11
N GLY A 177 -27.65 18.07 -25.74
CA GLY A 177 -27.55 18.28 -27.18
C GLY A 177 -27.41 17.00 -28.01
N GLY A 178 -27.23 15.84 -27.37
CA GLY A 178 -27.09 14.53 -28.02
C GLY A 178 -25.72 14.28 -28.65
N TYR A 179 -24.69 15.05 -28.29
CA TYR A 179 -23.32 14.88 -28.74
C TYR A 179 -22.58 13.82 -27.93
N LEU A 180 -22.98 13.63 -26.66
CA LEU A 180 -22.60 12.51 -25.82
C LEU A 180 -23.85 11.67 -25.51
N THR A 181 -23.73 10.36 -25.68
CA THR A 181 -24.84 9.42 -25.44
C THR A 181 -24.63 8.56 -24.20
N ASP A 182 -23.37 8.37 -23.79
CA ASP A 182 -23.03 7.67 -22.56
C ASP A 182 -22.99 8.64 -21.38
N PHE A 183 -23.64 8.24 -20.29
CA PHE A 183 -23.69 9.01 -19.05
C PHE A 183 -22.37 8.91 -18.29
N SER A 184 -21.55 7.90 -18.57
CA SER A 184 -20.25 7.71 -17.91
C SER A 184 -19.30 8.89 -18.08
N PHE A 185 -19.48 9.69 -19.13
CA PHE A 185 -18.64 10.86 -19.42
C PHE A 185 -19.02 12.12 -18.62
N ARG A 186 -20.07 12.11 -17.79
CA ARG A 186 -20.45 13.32 -17.02
C ARG A 186 -19.39 13.74 -16.01
N THR A 187 -18.79 12.75 -15.37
CA THR A 187 -17.76 12.92 -14.37
C THR A 187 -16.50 12.24 -14.87
N ASP A 188 -15.35 12.66 -14.37
CA ASP A 188 -14.12 11.93 -14.60
C ASP A 188 -14.10 10.57 -13.86
N LEU A 189 -13.01 9.82 -14.01
CA LEU A 189 -12.86 8.52 -13.35
C LEU A 189 -12.83 8.59 -11.82
N TRP A 190 -12.63 9.77 -11.25
CA TRP A 190 -12.62 10.03 -9.81
C TRP A 190 -13.96 10.58 -9.30
N GLY A 191 -14.96 10.71 -10.19
CA GLY A 191 -16.29 11.18 -9.84
C GLY A 191 -16.38 12.71 -9.70
N ASN A 192 -15.36 13.44 -10.12
CA ASN A 192 -15.36 14.90 -10.14
C ASN A 192 -15.96 15.40 -11.46
N ASP A 193 -16.57 16.58 -11.42
CA ASP A 193 -17.00 17.26 -12.64
C ASP A 193 -15.77 17.71 -13.45
N TYR A 194 -15.87 17.64 -14.77
CA TYR A 194 -14.80 18.15 -15.64
C TYR A 194 -14.67 19.67 -15.50
N TYR A 195 -13.42 20.13 -15.43
CA TYR A 195 -13.09 21.54 -15.35
C TYR A 195 -13.02 22.16 -16.75
N GLU A 196 -13.77 23.25 -16.96
CA GLU A 196 -13.68 24.04 -18.19
C GLU A 196 -12.34 24.78 -18.22
N HIS A 197 -11.52 24.45 -19.22
CA HIS A 197 -10.22 25.09 -19.37
C HIS A 197 -10.41 26.59 -19.71
N PRO A 198 -9.76 27.53 -18.99
CA PRO A 198 -10.03 28.97 -19.13
C PRO A 198 -9.56 29.59 -20.46
N SER A 199 -8.84 28.82 -21.28
CA SER A 199 -8.36 29.27 -22.60
C SER A 199 -9.23 28.68 -23.71
N PRO A 200 -9.77 29.50 -24.62
CA PRO A 200 -10.65 29.07 -25.72
C PRO A 200 -9.89 28.37 -26.88
N ILE A 201 -8.59 28.12 -26.74
CA ILE A 201 -7.69 27.66 -27.81
C ILE A 201 -7.15 26.25 -27.56
N VAL A 202 -7.34 25.71 -26.36
CA VAL A 202 -6.92 24.33 -26.03
C VAL A 202 -8.13 23.55 -25.55
N ASN A 203 -8.27 22.33 -26.08
CA ASN A 203 -8.87 21.16 -25.43
C ASN A 203 -9.69 21.49 -24.17
N LEU A 204 -11.00 21.65 -24.39
CA LEU A 204 -11.90 22.50 -23.61
C LEU A 204 -12.16 22.04 -22.17
N PHE A 205 -11.99 20.75 -21.90
CA PHE A 205 -12.27 20.15 -20.60
C PHE A 205 -11.04 19.42 -20.07
N CYS A 206 -10.78 19.56 -18.77
CA CYS A 206 -9.75 18.83 -18.05
C CYS A 206 -10.38 18.02 -16.92
N SER A 207 -9.80 16.86 -16.61
CA SER A 207 -10.06 16.18 -15.34
C SER A 207 -9.20 16.84 -14.27
N LEU A 208 -9.77 16.98 -13.06
CA LEU A 208 -9.06 17.50 -11.89
C LEU A 208 -8.20 16.43 -11.21
N GLY A 209 -8.24 15.18 -11.69
CA GLY A 209 -7.52 14.10 -11.05
C GLY A 209 -8.11 13.66 -9.71
N PRO A 210 -7.41 12.79 -8.96
CA PRO A 210 -7.81 12.30 -7.64
C PRO A 210 -8.06 13.40 -6.59
N ASN A 211 -7.36 14.53 -6.66
CA ASN A 211 -7.44 15.57 -5.63
C ASN A 211 -8.71 16.44 -5.77
N GLY A 212 -9.34 16.46 -6.94
CA GLY A 212 -10.53 17.26 -7.25
C GLY A 212 -10.31 18.78 -7.22
N ILE A 213 -9.08 19.27 -7.37
CA ILE A 213 -8.73 20.70 -7.36
C ILE A 213 -7.84 21.05 -8.56
N TRP A 214 -8.22 22.14 -9.23
CA TRP A 214 -7.50 22.66 -10.40
C TRP A 214 -6.15 23.27 -10.02
N ASP A 215 -5.10 22.71 -10.59
CA ASP A 215 -3.69 23.07 -10.38
C ASP A 215 -3.06 23.78 -11.60
N GLY A 216 -3.88 24.22 -12.55
CA GLY A 216 -3.42 24.93 -13.74
C GLY A 216 -2.95 24.02 -14.87
N GLY A 217 -3.40 22.77 -14.91
CA GLY A 217 -2.96 21.77 -15.89
C GLY A 217 -1.62 21.11 -15.55
N GLY A 218 -1.04 21.46 -14.39
CA GLY A 218 -0.05 20.65 -13.69
C GLY A 218 -0.76 19.84 -12.62
N ASN A 219 -0.05 19.31 -11.62
CA ASN A 219 -0.80 18.47 -10.68
C ASN A 219 -1.25 17.16 -11.33
N ASP A 220 -2.15 16.53 -10.64
CA ASP A 220 -2.99 15.48 -11.17
C ASP A 220 -4.04 15.94 -12.20
N ASP A 221 -4.04 17.21 -12.61
CA ASP A 221 -4.89 17.67 -13.73
C ASP A 221 -4.52 16.91 -15.01
N ILE A 222 -5.53 16.34 -15.66
CA ILE A 222 -5.39 15.72 -16.97
C ILE A 222 -6.15 16.58 -17.97
N CYS A 223 -5.41 17.32 -18.78
CA CYS A 223 -5.94 18.01 -19.95
C CYS A 223 -5.57 17.24 -21.22
N PRO A 224 -6.42 17.27 -22.26
CA PRO A 224 -6.13 16.65 -23.55
C PRO A 224 -5.00 17.36 -24.33
#